data_AF-A0A1Q7TAU8-F1
#
_entry.id   AF-A0A1Q7TAU8-F1
#
_cell.length_a   1.000
_cell.length_b   1.000
_cell.length_c   1.000
_cell.angle_alpha   90.00
_cell.angle_beta   90.00
_cell.angle_gamma   90.00
#
_symmetry.space_group_name_H-M   'P 1'
#
loop_
_entity.id
_entity.type
_entity.pdbx_description
1 polymer ?
#
loop_
_entity_poly.entity_id
_entity_poly.type
_entity_poly.pdbx_seq_one_letter_code
_entity_poly.pdbx_strand_id
1 'polypeptide(L)'
;MSTLVAVLFLIGFFAVGLPLITWLMLGDDAMPRFEPFDPTKYPNPPEVAQFFRDNIAGLESAQFRQVGDLVRVRPGLTMVTRVAVLEHPDGETATIAIVYAAKTGTALPMVEFTAELPDGRIFDVNSSVAVPVFAPRPGHTVYRFPEVRDPVRLHKIFQVLLRRQFGSSRLRQRGIAADPARFLAEVMDGEYRSQMEAGYYRFDEQARRWRPTLWGAFLMVWKMLPPFKQIAKARIRSRARRILREIAMEGRDARPIAAVTMVTPQSDQAGRDASPRDNPLEVVLVVGGILLLFAGMFFVGRWTHSPTVGIAFLLLLGPVGLWFWVRWSAVARARKAGGDPVALARARSGANRGILPLVVMGVLSTGLLGFREYQAHLPALIVPADFQDAVVTLGQLTGHDVSKLEGHEDVYVVRVPVRWANRYLSAASDKFGARGFFLSRFDQNFRRDTSSVRLVLVPVIDAFAVIRRIGTEGPHDGRTTDDIVGGLRALNSAYPFELRNAGVDWVRGAFTDQIANPSGVTRQMRKLCPRVLAEEFGGDTERLQRLIERSRVFICRWS
;
A
#
# COMPACT_ATOMS: atom_id res chain seq x y z
N MET A 1 -19.25 12.42 23.58
CA MET A 1 -19.85 11.06 23.57
C MET A 1 -19.73 10.36 22.21
N SER A 2 -20.05 11.00 21.09
CA SER A 2 -20.02 10.39 19.74
C SER A 2 -18.64 9.81 19.31
N THR A 3 -17.55 10.53 19.60
CA THR A 3 -16.18 10.09 19.27
C THR A 3 -15.74 8.85 20.03
N LEU A 4 -16.05 8.74 21.31
CA LEU A 4 -15.71 7.59 22.13
C LEU A 4 -16.43 6.31 21.65
N VAL A 5 -17.72 6.43 21.32
CA VAL A 5 -18.50 5.31 20.78
C VAL A 5 -17.93 4.86 19.42
N ALA A 6 -17.57 5.79 18.54
CA ALA A 6 -16.94 5.46 17.27
C ALA A 6 -15.58 4.75 17.44
N VAL A 7 -14.75 5.20 18.39
CA VAL A 7 -13.46 4.55 18.71
C VAL A 7 -13.67 3.15 19.27
N LEU A 8 -14.57 2.98 20.24
CA LEU A 8 -14.88 1.66 20.81
C LEU A 8 -15.44 0.70 19.77
N PHE A 9 -16.27 1.19 18.85
CA PHE A 9 -16.78 0.40 17.73
C PHE A 9 -15.66 -0.03 16.79
N LEU A 10 -14.77 0.88 16.39
CA LEU A 10 -13.61 0.53 15.54
C LEU A 10 -12.74 -0.51 16.23
N ILE A 11 -12.45 -0.35 17.52
CA ILE A 11 -11.69 -1.33 18.30
C ILE A 11 -12.41 -2.68 18.28
N GLY A 12 -13.71 -2.74 18.58
CA GLY A 12 -14.49 -3.99 18.56
C GLY A 12 -14.51 -4.64 17.17
N PHE A 13 -14.70 -3.85 16.12
CA PHE A 13 -14.72 -4.33 14.74
C PHE A 13 -13.36 -4.92 14.32
N PHE A 14 -12.26 -4.21 14.57
CA PHE A 14 -10.92 -4.67 14.20
C PHE A 14 -10.42 -5.81 15.11
N ALA A 15 -10.73 -5.78 16.40
CA ALA A 15 -10.26 -6.77 17.36
C ALA A 15 -11.06 -8.08 17.33
N VAL A 16 -12.36 -8.04 16.98
CA VAL A 16 -13.26 -9.21 17.05
C VAL A 16 -13.99 -9.44 15.72
N GLY A 17 -14.55 -8.39 15.11
CA GLY A 17 -15.31 -8.49 13.86
C GLY A 17 -14.50 -9.08 12.70
N LEU A 18 -13.32 -8.50 12.40
CA LEU A 18 -12.45 -8.98 11.32
C LEU A 18 -11.92 -10.41 11.52
N PRO A 19 -11.46 -10.82 12.72
CA PRO A 19 -11.15 -12.22 12.99
C PRO A 19 -12.31 -13.17 12.74
N LEU A 20 -13.52 -12.82 13.17
CA LEU A 20 -14.71 -13.65 12.94
C LEU A 20 -15.04 -13.76 11.44
N ILE A 21 -14.95 -12.66 10.70
CA ILE A 21 -15.12 -12.66 9.24
C ILE A 21 -14.05 -13.56 8.60
N THR A 22 -12.80 -13.43 9.02
CA THR A 22 -11.69 -14.26 8.53
C THR A 22 -11.93 -15.74 8.83
N TRP A 23 -12.38 -16.06 10.04
CA TRP A 23 -12.72 -17.42 10.45
C TRP A 23 -13.86 -18.03 9.61
N LEU A 24 -14.88 -17.24 9.28
CA LEU A 24 -16.04 -17.69 8.51
C LEU A 24 -15.77 -17.80 7.00
N MET A 25 -14.97 -16.87 6.45
CA MET A 25 -14.83 -16.71 5.00
C MET A 25 -13.53 -17.24 4.43
N LEU A 26 -12.43 -17.23 5.21
CA LEU A 26 -11.16 -17.70 4.71
C LEU A 26 -11.17 -19.22 4.67
N GLY A 27 -10.73 -19.78 3.55
CA GLY A 27 -10.52 -21.20 3.43
C GLY A 27 -9.99 -21.55 2.05
N ASP A 28 -9.22 -22.62 1.99
CA ASP A 28 -8.57 -23.08 0.78
C ASP A 28 -8.94 -24.54 0.49
N ASP A 29 -8.95 -24.94 -0.77
CA ASP A 29 -9.14 -26.34 -1.15
C ASP A 29 -7.86 -27.11 -0.82
N ALA A 30 -7.99 -28.33 -0.29
CA ALA A 30 -6.81 -29.12 0.08
C ALA A 30 -5.99 -29.63 -1.11
N MET A 31 -6.53 -29.52 -2.32
CA MET A 31 -5.76 -29.69 -3.54
C MET A 31 -6.11 -28.55 -4.49
N PRO A 32 -5.50 -27.37 -4.32
CA PRO A 32 -5.82 -26.22 -5.15
C PRO A 32 -5.48 -26.56 -6.60
N ARG A 33 -6.39 -26.23 -7.52
CA ARG A 33 -6.22 -26.53 -8.93
C ARG A 33 -5.39 -25.43 -9.59
N PHE A 34 -4.33 -25.84 -10.27
CA PHE A 34 -3.55 -25.01 -11.16
C PHE A 34 -3.76 -25.50 -12.59
N GLU A 35 -3.80 -24.57 -13.53
CA GLU A 35 -3.85 -24.85 -14.96
C GLU A 35 -2.83 -23.98 -15.69
N PRO A 36 -2.39 -24.38 -16.90
CA PRO A 36 -1.52 -23.56 -17.73
C PRO A 36 -2.09 -22.16 -17.93
N PHE A 37 -1.22 -21.15 -17.82
CA PHE A 37 -1.62 -19.78 -18.06
C PHE A 37 -1.97 -19.55 -19.53
N ASP A 38 -3.18 -19.07 -19.77
CA ASP A 38 -3.65 -18.66 -21.08
C ASP A 38 -4.05 -17.17 -21.04
N PRO A 39 -3.37 -16.28 -21.79
CA PRO A 39 -3.68 -14.85 -21.81
C PRO A 39 -5.04 -14.52 -22.44
N THR A 40 -5.67 -15.48 -23.13
CA THR A 40 -7.03 -15.33 -23.67
C THR A 40 -8.10 -15.62 -22.61
N LYS A 41 -7.77 -16.47 -21.63
CA LYS A 41 -8.67 -16.87 -20.53
C LYS A 41 -8.54 -15.96 -19.30
N TYR A 42 -7.35 -15.45 -19.03
CA TYR A 42 -7.05 -14.68 -17.83
C TYR A 42 -6.54 -13.27 -18.18
N PRO A 43 -6.97 -12.23 -17.43
CA PRO A 43 -6.43 -10.87 -17.60
C PRO A 43 -4.91 -10.89 -17.52
N ASN A 44 -4.22 -10.32 -18.52
CA ASN A 44 -2.76 -10.27 -18.56
C ASN A 44 -2.24 -8.84 -18.73
N PRO A 45 -2.34 -8.00 -17.69
CA PRO A 45 -1.95 -6.61 -17.82
C PRO A 45 -0.46 -6.46 -18.19
N PRO A 46 -0.07 -5.44 -18.98
CA PRO A 46 1.28 -5.33 -19.51
C PRO A 46 2.38 -5.34 -18.44
N GLU A 47 2.10 -4.76 -17.26
CA GLU A 47 3.02 -4.70 -16.13
C GLU A 47 3.26 -6.09 -15.53
N VAL A 48 2.21 -6.91 -15.44
CA VAL A 48 2.29 -8.31 -14.98
C VAL A 48 3.08 -9.13 -16.00
N ALA A 49 2.77 -8.98 -17.29
CA ALA A 49 3.47 -9.69 -18.35
C ALA A 49 4.97 -9.32 -18.41
N GLN A 50 5.30 -8.04 -18.25
CA GLN A 50 6.67 -7.54 -18.20
C GLN A 50 7.42 -8.10 -16.98
N PHE A 51 6.79 -8.11 -15.81
CA PHE A 51 7.38 -8.67 -14.59
C PHE A 51 7.78 -10.13 -14.75
N PHE A 52 6.93 -10.97 -15.35
CA PHE A 52 7.28 -12.37 -15.63
C PHE A 52 8.42 -12.47 -16.64
N ARG A 53 8.33 -11.76 -17.77
CA ARG A 53 9.39 -11.79 -18.81
C ARG A 53 10.75 -11.43 -18.24
N ASP A 54 10.83 -10.33 -17.50
CA ASP A 54 12.12 -9.83 -16.97
C ASP A 54 12.70 -10.78 -15.92
N ASN A 55 11.87 -11.34 -15.05
CA ASN A 55 12.35 -12.28 -14.03
C ASN A 55 12.78 -13.62 -14.64
N ILE A 56 12.00 -14.15 -15.60
CA ILE A 56 12.32 -15.40 -16.28
C ILE A 56 13.64 -15.24 -17.05
N ALA A 57 13.76 -14.19 -17.89
CA ALA A 57 14.99 -13.94 -18.64
C ALA A 57 16.21 -13.74 -17.73
N GLY A 58 16.02 -13.06 -16.59
CA GLY A 58 17.06 -12.92 -15.57
C GLY A 58 17.52 -14.27 -15.01
N LEU A 59 16.59 -15.17 -14.69
CA LEU A 59 16.89 -16.48 -14.11
C LEU A 59 17.41 -17.50 -15.12
N GLU A 60 17.00 -17.44 -16.38
CA GLU A 60 17.57 -18.24 -17.46
C GLU A 60 19.06 -17.96 -17.64
N SER A 61 19.48 -16.69 -17.48
CA SER A 61 20.91 -16.33 -17.45
C SER A 61 21.68 -16.93 -16.26
N ALA A 62 20.97 -17.43 -15.24
CA ALA A 62 21.48 -18.14 -14.07
C ALA A 62 21.17 -19.64 -14.11
N GLN A 63 21.02 -20.22 -15.32
CA GLN A 63 20.82 -21.65 -15.57
C GLN A 63 19.51 -22.25 -15.07
N PHE A 64 18.55 -21.42 -14.64
CA PHE A 64 17.20 -21.91 -14.39
C PHE A 64 16.48 -22.20 -15.70
N ARG A 65 15.72 -23.28 -15.73
CA ARG A 65 14.82 -23.63 -16.83
C ARG A 65 13.39 -23.50 -16.38
N GLN A 66 12.57 -22.73 -17.10
CA GLN A 66 11.14 -22.67 -16.82
C GLN A 66 10.49 -24.04 -17.07
N VAL A 67 9.76 -24.54 -16.06
CA VAL A 67 9.05 -25.82 -16.12
C VAL A 67 7.54 -25.66 -16.09
N GLY A 68 7.02 -24.50 -15.66
CA GLY A 68 5.60 -24.19 -15.72
C GLY A 68 5.30 -22.69 -15.70
N ASP A 69 4.19 -22.32 -16.34
CA ASP A 69 3.51 -21.03 -16.20
C ASP A 69 2.03 -21.33 -15.95
N LEU A 70 1.57 -21.03 -14.75
CA LEU A 70 0.32 -21.56 -14.22
C LEU A 70 -0.53 -20.43 -13.64
N VAL A 71 -1.84 -20.59 -13.72
CA VAL A 71 -2.79 -19.80 -12.94
C VAL A 71 -3.54 -20.70 -11.98
N ARG A 72 -3.73 -20.17 -10.78
CA ARG A 72 -4.55 -20.83 -9.78
C ARG A 72 -6.02 -20.58 -10.06
N VAL A 73 -6.79 -21.66 -10.23
CA VAL A 73 -8.23 -21.60 -10.46
C VAL A 73 -8.95 -21.38 -9.13
N ARG A 74 -9.64 -20.24 -9.00
CA ARG A 74 -10.58 -19.99 -7.89
C ARG A 74 -11.90 -19.45 -8.43
N PRO A 75 -12.99 -20.23 -8.37
CA PRO A 75 -14.30 -19.75 -8.78
C PRO A 75 -14.75 -18.54 -7.94
N GLY A 76 -15.25 -17.49 -8.58
CA GLY A 76 -15.94 -16.38 -7.92
C GLY A 76 -15.07 -15.33 -7.22
N LEU A 77 -13.74 -15.38 -7.32
CA LEU A 77 -12.85 -14.33 -6.82
C LEU A 77 -12.28 -13.48 -7.95
N THR A 78 -12.19 -12.18 -7.71
CA THR A 78 -11.65 -11.19 -8.67
C THR A 78 -10.13 -11.13 -8.73
N MET A 79 -9.43 -11.90 -7.87
CA MET A 79 -7.98 -11.96 -7.83
C MET A 79 -7.46 -13.16 -8.62
N VAL A 80 -6.53 -12.90 -9.54
CA VAL A 80 -5.77 -13.91 -10.27
C VAL A 80 -4.46 -14.14 -9.53
N THR A 81 -4.07 -15.41 -9.35
CA THR A 81 -2.73 -15.79 -8.89
C THR A 81 -2.03 -16.49 -10.04
N ARG A 82 -1.05 -15.84 -10.64
CA ARG A 82 -0.20 -16.42 -11.68
C ARG A 82 1.14 -16.80 -11.06
N VAL A 83 1.67 -17.94 -11.44
CA VAL A 83 2.90 -18.53 -10.90
C VAL A 83 3.71 -19.14 -12.03
N ALA A 84 4.96 -18.72 -12.18
CA ALA A 84 5.94 -19.41 -13.00
C ALA A 84 6.90 -20.16 -12.09
N VAL A 85 7.18 -21.41 -12.44
CA VAL A 85 8.09 -22.28 -11.69
C VAL A 85 9.27 -22.63 -12.58
N LEU A 86 10.48 -22.50 -12.04
CA LEU A 86 11.73 -22.79 -12.71
C LEU A 86 12.57 -23.74 -11.87
N GLU A 87 13.34 -24.58 -12.53
CA GLU A 87 14.20 -25.60 -11.92
C GLU A 87 15.66 -25.32 -12.28
N HIS A 88 16.56 -25.47 -11.31
CA HIS A 88 17.99 -25.41 -11.50
C HIS A 88 18.59 -26.82 -11.50
N PRO A 89 19.63 -27.12 -12.31
CA PRO A 89 20.27 -28.44 -12.34
C PRO A 89 20.74 -28.95 -10.97
N ASP A 90 21.12 -28.05 -10.07
CA ASP A 90 21.59 -28.40 -8.72
C ASP A 90 20.46 -28.78 -7.74
N GLY A 91 19.19 -28.78 -8.17
CA GLY A 91 18.03 -29.13 -7.34
C GLY A 91 17.38 -27.95 -6.63
N GLU A 92 17.74 -26.72 -7.02
CA GLU A 92 17.10 -25.50 -6.55
C GLU A 92 15.81 -25.23 -7.35
N THR A 93 14.83 -24.59 -6.72
CA THR A 93 13.58 -24.17 -7.35
C THR A 93 13.45 -22.66 -7.26
N ALA A 94 13.11 -22.00 -8.36
CA ALA A 94 12.67 -20.60 -8.34
C ALA A 94 11.18 -20.52 -8.64
N THR A 95 10.45 -19.77 -7.81
CA THR A 95 9.02 -19.49 -7.98
C THR A 95 8.83 -17.99 -8.15
N ILE A 96 8.28 -17.59 -9.29
CA ILE A 96 7.86 -16.21 -9.55
C ILE A 96 6.33 -16.19 -9.43
N ALA A 97 5.80 -15.44 -8.48
CA ALA A 97 4.36 -15.38 -8.24
C ALA A 97 3.87 -13.94 -8.19
N ILE A 98 2.65 -13.72 -8.65
CA ILE A 98 1.94 -12.46 -8.47
C ILE A 98 0.46 -12.71 -8.24
N VAL A 99 -0.05 -12.10 -7.16
CA VAL A 99 -1.48 -12.02 -6.90
C VAL A 99 -1.95 -10.64 -7.31
N TYR A 100 -2.87 -10.55 -8.25
CA TYR A 100 -3.38 -9.27 -8.75
C TYR A 100 -4.88 -9.29 -8.97
N ALA A 101 -5.51 -8.13 -8.84
CA ALA A 101 -6.90 -7.92 -9.21
C ALA A 101 -6.98 -6.87 -10.31
N ALA A 102 -7.34 -7.30 -11.51
CA ALA A 102 -7.46 -6.42 -12.67
C ALA A 102 -8.44 -5.26 -12.43
N LYS A 103 -9.50 -5.48 -11.62
CA LYS A 103 -10.51 -4.45 -11.34
C LYS A 103 -10.06 -3.39 -10.32
N THR A 104 -9.26 -3.77 -9.33
CA THR A 104 -8.79 -2.85 -8.28
C THR A 104 -7.40 -2.29 -8.56
N GLY A 105 -6.73 -2.82 -9.58
CA GLY A 105 -5.36 -2.47 -9.94
C GLY A 105 -4.31 -2.86 -8.89
N THR A 106 -4.65 -3.70 -7.91
CA THR A 106 -3.72 -4.11 -6.86
C THR A 106 -2.88 -5.30 -7.29
N ALA A 107 -1.57 -5.30 -7.02
CA ALA A 107 -0.69 -6.43 -7.26
C ALA A 107 0.31 -6.66 -6.10
N LEU A 108 0.62 -7.94 -5.88
CA LEU A 108 1.55 -8.43 -4.86
C LEU A 108 2.54 -9.40 -5.52
N PRO A 109 3.70 -8.90 -5.99
CA PRO A 109 4.71 -9.71 -6.64
C PRO A 109 5.61 -10.38 -5.60
N MET A 110 6.15 -11.54 -5.96
CA MET A 110 7.10 -12.29 -5.16
C MET A 110 8.01 -13.12 -6.07
N VAL A 111 9.29 -13.17 -5.72
CA VAL A 111 10.25 -14.14 -6.25
C VAL A 111 10.80 -14.89 -5.05
N GLU A 112 10.82 -16.21 -5.15
CA GLU A 112 11.21 -17.13 -4.10
C GLU A 112 12.18 -18.17 -4.65
N PHE A 113 13.22 -18.48 -3.89
CA PHE A 113 14.12 -19.60 -4.13
C PHE A 113 13.98 -20.59 -3.01
N THR A 114 13.77 -21.86 -3.35
CA THR A 114 13.58 -22.93 -2.38
C THR A 114 14.50 -24.09 -2.71
N ALA A 115 15.08 -24.69 -1.67
CA ALA A 115 15.75 -25.98 -1.75
C ALA A 115 15.23 -26.94 -0.67
N GLU A 116 15.18 -28.22 -1.02
CA GLU A 116 14.94 -29.30 -0.07
C GLU A 116 16.27 -30.03 0.19
N LEU A 117 16.66 -30.08 1.46
CA LEU A 117 17.85 -30.79 1.91
C LEU A 117 17.57 -32.31 1.95
N PRO A 118 18.60 -33.17 1.90
CA PRO A 118 18.43 -34.62 1.95
C PRO A 118 17.65 -35.15 3.16
N ASP A 119 17.65 -34.40 4.26
CA ASP A 119 16.92 -34.71 5.50
C ASP A 119 15.48 -34.14 5.53
N GLY A 120 14.99 -33.62 4.41
CA GLY A 120 13.63 -33.09 4.27
C GLY A 120 13.44 -31.67 4.82
N ARG A 121 14.49 -31.03 5.36
CA ARG A 121 14.43 -29.61 5.72
C ARG A 121 14.30 -28.74 4.47
N ILE A 122 13.56 -27.64 4.59
CA ILE A 122 13.32 -26.68 3.51
C ILE A 122 14.05 -25.39 3.82
N PHE A 123 14.76 -24.86 2.83
CA PHE A 123 15.41 -23.56 2.88
C PHE A 123 14.82 -22.63 1.82
N ASP A 124 14.32 -21.47 2.24
CA ASP A 124 13.63 -20.49 1.41
C ASP A 124 14.26 -19.09 1.56
N VAL A 125 14.51 -18.45 0.42
CA VAL A 125 14.84 -17.02 0.32
C VAL A 125 13.89 -16.34 -0.67
N ASN A 126 13.17 -15.30 -0.22
CA ASN A 126 12.21 -14.60 -1.08
C ASN A 126 12.21 -13.06 -0.93
N SER A 127 11.60 -12.38 -1.92
CA SER A 127 11.47 -10.92 -1.98
C SER A 127 10.15 -10.37 -1.44
N SER A 128 9.35 -11.19 -0.75
CA SER A 128 7.99 -10.80 -0.32
C SER A 128 7.98 -9.59 0.62
N VAL A 129 7.13 -8.60 0.31
CA VAL A 129 6.85 -7.42 1.14
C VAL A 129 5.72 -7.66 2.16
N ALA A 130 5.10 -8.84 2.11
CA ALA A 130 4.00 -9.22 2.99
C ALA A 130 4.50 -9.55 4.40
N VAL A 131 3.66 -9.29 5.41
CA VAL A 131 3.94 -9.75 6.77
C VAL A 131 3.63 -11.25 6.83
N PRO A 132 4.51 -12.09 7.40
CA PRO A 132 4.24 -13.50 7.56
C PRO A 132 3.06 -13.69 8.52
N VAL A 133 1.93 -14.11 7.97
CA VAL A 133 0.70 -14.35 8.74
C VAL A 133 0.71 -15.74 9.39
N PHE A 134 1.29 -16.71 8.71
CA PHE A 134 1.43 -18.10 9.15
C PHE A 134 2.42 -18.28 10.30
N ALA A 135 2.27 -19.40 11.01
CA ALA A 135 3.22 -19.82 12.02
C ALA A 135 4.53 -20.31 11.38
N PRO A 136 5.70 -20.07 12.01
CA PRO A 136 6.94 -20.70 11.59
C PRO A 136 6.82 -22.22 11.62
N ARG A 137 7.27 -22.89 10.57
CA ARG A 137 7.26 -24.35 10.45
C ARG A 137 8.60 -24.94 10.91
N PRO A 138 8.62 -25.93 11.82
CA PRO A 138 9.84 -26.66 12.14
C PRO A 138 10.48 -27.27 10.90
N GLY A 139 11.80 -27.12 10.76
CA GLY A 139 12.52 -27.60 9.57
C GLY A 139 12.37 -26.73 8.31
N HIS A 140 11.62 -25.62 8.36
CA HIS A 140 11.52 -24.65 7.26
C HIS A 140 12.20 -23.33 7.65
N THR A 141 13.37 -23.06 7.08
CA THR A 141 14.11 -21.81 7.30
C THR A 141 13.78 -20.81 6.21
N VAL A 142 13.27 -19.63 6.58
CA VAL A 142 12.88 -18.58 5.63
C VAL A 142 13.65 -17.29 5.87
N TYR A 143 14.27 -16.75 4.81
CA TYR A 143 14.82 -15.40 4.78
C TYR A 143 14.05 -14.53 3.79
N ARG A 144 13.78 -13.28 4.18
CA ARG A 144 13.01 -12.33 3.37
C ARG A 144 13.84 -11.08 3.11
N PHE A 145 13.97 -10.70 1.85
CA PHE A 145 14.71 -9.52 1.40
C PHE A 145 13.83 -8.61 0.54
N PRO A 146 12.89 -7.85 1.16
CA PRO A 146 11.91 -7.05 0.40
C PRO A 146 12.52 -5.89 -0.40
N GLU A 147 13.81 -5.58 -0.17
CA GLU A 147 14.55 -4.51 -0.83
C GLU A 147 15.36 -5.02 -2.03
N VAL A 148 15.49 -6.34 -2.21
CA VAL A 148 16.21 -6.97 -3.34
C VAL A 148 15.20 -7.35 -4.42
N ARG A 149 15.31 -6.68 -5.57
CA ARG A 149 14.42 -6.84 -6.74
C ARG A 149 15.12 -7.43 -7.95
N ASP A 150 16.45 -7.54 -7.94
CA ASP A 150 17.21 -8.27 -8.94
C ASP A 150 17.17 -9.78 -8.60
N PRO A 151 16.51 -10.61 -9.42
CA PRO A 151 16.34 -12.04 -9.13
C PRO A 151 17.68 -12.79 -9.13
N VAL A 152 18.65 -12.36 -9.93
CA VAL A 152 20.00 -12.97 -9.97
C VAL A 152 20.78 -12.61 -8.71
N ARG A 153 20.62 -11.39 -8.19
CA ARG A 153 21.20 -11.03 -6.88
C ARG A 153 20.54 -11.83 -5.75
N LEU A 154 19.22 -11.98 -5.78
CA LEU A 154 18.48 -12.76 -4.79
C LEU A 154 18.91 -14.24 -4.81
N HIS A 155 19.14 -14.81 -5.99
CA HIS A 155 19.71 -16.15 -6.16
C HIS A 155 21.11 -16.28 -5.55
N LYS A 156 22.01 -15.32 -5.80
CA LYS A 156 23.34 -15.31 -5.17
C LYS A 156 23.26 -15.25 -3.65
N ILE A 157 22.35 -14.43 -3.10
CA ILE A 157 22.09 -14.36 -1.65
C ILE A 157 21.63 -15.73 -1.14
N PHE A 158 20.70 -16.38 -1.85
CA PHE A 158 20.24 -17.73 -1.55
C PHE A 158 21.42 -18.73 -1.49
N GLN A 159 22.28 -18.77 -2.50
CA GLN A 159 23.41 -19.70 -2.55
C GLN A 159 24.43 -19.46 -1.43
N VAL A 160 24.74 -18.19 -1.13
CA VAL A 160 25.68 -17.84 -0.04
C VAL A 160 25.11 -18.27 1.32
N LEU A 161 23.83 -17.99 1.58
CA LEU A 161 23.19 -18.36 2.84
C LEU A 161 23.01 -19.87 2.98
N LEU A 162 22.64 -20.56 1.90
CA LEU A 162 22.52 -22.02 1.86
C LEU A 162 23.87 -22.67 2.21
N ARG A 163 24.95 -22.26 1.54
CA ARG A 163 26.31 -22.78 1.80
C ARG A 163 26.79 -22.45 3.21
N ARG A 164 26.51 -21.25 3.71
CA ARG A 164 26.89 -20.85 5.07
C ARG A 164 26.18 -21.67 6.14
N GLN A 165 24.91 -22.00 5.93
CA GLN A 165 24.09 -22.69 6.93
C GLN A 165 24.19 -24.22 6.85
N PHE A 166 24.40 -24.79 5.67
CA PHE A 166 24.36 -26.24 5.44
C PHE A 166 25.58 -26.80 4.69
N GLY A 167 26.58 -25.98 4.37
CA GLY A 167 27.76 -26.39 3.62
C GLY A 167 27.46 -26.76 2.17
N SER A 168 28.34 -27.55 1.55
CA SER A 168 28.20 -28.05 0.18
C SER A 168 27.31 -29.30 0.08
N SER A 169 26.10 -29.23 0.65
CA SER A 169 25.17 -30.36 0.62
C SER A 169 24.54 -30.52 -0.77
N ARG A 170 24.55 -31.75 -1.31
CA ARG A 170 23.78 -32.07 -2.53
C ARG A 170 22.30 -31.93 -2.23
N LEU A 171 21.59 -31.10 -2.97
CA LEU A 171 20.15 -30.88 -2.77
C LEU A 171 19.34 -32.04 -3.33
N ARG A 172 18.14 -32.24 -2.78
CA ARG A 172 17.19 -33.22 -3.29
C ARG A 172 16.56 -32.70 -4.57
N GLN A 173 16.59 -33.50 -5.64
CA GLN A 173 15.85 -33.22 -6.87
C GLN A 173 14.35 -33.40 -6.61
N ARG A 174 13.55 -32.43 -7.04
CA ARG A 174 12.10 -32.38 -6.73
C ARG A 174 11.21 -32.84 -7.89
N GLY A 175 11.78 -33.10 -9.07
CA GLY A 175 11.07 -33.68 -10.20
C GLY A 175 9.93 -32.81 -10.74
N ILE A 176 10.08 -31.49 -10.66
CA ILE A 176 8.99 -30.53 -10.87
C ILE A 176 8.47 -30.58 -12.31
N ALA A 177 9.37 -30.82 -13.26
CA ALA A 177 9.05 -30.85 -14.68
C ALA A 177 8.01 -31.89 -15.10
N ALA A 178 7.81 -32.96 -14.30
CA ALA A 178 6.83 -33.99 -14.62
C ALA A 178 5.38 -33.50 -14.48
N ASP A 179 5.10 -32.73 -13.42
CA ASP A 179 3.78 -32.14 -13.17
C ASP A 179 3.90 -30.90 -12.26
N PRO A 180 4.19 -29.71 -12.84
CA PRO A 180 4.36 -28.48 -12.07
C PRO A 180 3.09 -28.05 -11.32
N ALA A 181 1.91 -28.37 -11.87
CA ALA A 181 0.62 -28.01 -11.29
C ALA A 181 0.36 -28.82 -10.01
N ARG A 182 0.57 -30.14 -10.08
CA ARG A 182 0.48 -31.01 -8.91
C ARG A 182 1.54 -30.67 -7.87
N PHE A 183 2.77 -30.39 -8.29
CA PHE A 183 3.84 -29.96 -7.38
C PHE A 183 3.43 -28.73 -6.56
N LEU A 184 2.90 -27.68 -7.20
CA LEU A 184 2.42 -26.50 -6.48
C LEU A 184 1.26 -26.82 -5.54
N ALA A 185 0.32 -27.66 -5.98
CA ALA A 185 -0.80 -28.08 -5.16
C ALA A 185 -0.35 -28.82 -3.89
N GLU A 186 0.61 -29.74 -4.03
CA GLU A 186 1.21 -30.50 -2.93
C GLU A 186 2.02 -29.61 -1.97
N VAL A 187 2.76 -28.62 -2.50
CA VAL A 187 3.47 -27.62 -1.68
C VAL A 187 2.48 -26.80 -0.86
N MET A 188 1.40 -26.32 -1.47
CA MET A 188 0.37 -25.56 -0.77
C MET A 188 -0.35 -26.41 0.30
N ASP A 189 -0.69 -27.65 -0.02
CA ASP A 189 -1.33 -28.56 0.93
C ASP A 189 -0.41 -28.89 2.11
N GLY A 190 0.87 -29.17 1.85
CA GLY A 190 1.88 -29.40 2.88
C GLY A 190 2.08 -28.20 3.82
N GLU A 191 2.01 -26.98 3.29
CA GLU A 191 2.02 -25.77 4.11
C GLU A 191 0.79 -25.71 5.02
N TYR A 192 -0.42 -25.95 4.51
CA TYR A 192 -1.64 -25.94 5.33
C TYR A 192 -1.68 -27.05 6.39
N ARG A 193 -1.17 -28.25 6.09
CA ARG A 193 -0.99 -29.31 7.11
C ARG A 193 -0.09 -28.84 8.25
N SER A 194 1.02 -28.18 7.92
CA SER A 194 1.93 -27.61 8.92
C SER A 194 1.25 -26.52 9.76
N GLN A 195 0.39 -25.71 9.13
CA GLN A 195 -0.40 -24.70 9.85
C GLN A 195 -1.51 -25.32 10.71
N MET A 196 -2.02 -26.50 10.35
CA MET A 196 -2.94 -27.27 11.19
C MET A 196 -2.23 -27.80 12.44
N GLU A 197 -1.04 -28.38 12.29
CA GLU A 197 -0.21 -28.82 13.41
C GLU A 197 0.14 -27.66 14.37
N ALA A 198 0.35 -26.46 13.83
CA ALA A 198 0.57 -25.24 14.61
C ALA A 198 -0.73 -24.64 15.23
N GLY A 199 -1.90 -25.25 15.00
CA GLY A 199 -3.19 -24.80 15.52
C GLY A 199 -3.81 -23.59 14.81
N TYR A 200 -3.26 -23.14 13.69
CA TYR A 200 -3.79 -22.02 12.90
C TYR A 200 -4.93 -22.45 11.99
N TYR A 201 -4.87 -23.68 11.49
CA TYR A 201 -5.85 -24.26 10.57
C TYR A 201 -6.44 -25.55 11.11
N ARG A 202 -7.55 -25.97 10.50
CA ARG A 202 -8.19 -27.26 10.66
C ARG A 202 -8.59 -27.76 9.27
N PHE A 203 -8.58 -29.08 9.09
CA PHE A 203 -9.14 -29.69 7.90
C PHE A 203 -10.65 -29.88 8.07
N ASP A 204 -11.43 -29.44 7.08
CA ASP A 204 -12.87 -29.69 6.95
C ASP A 204 -13.06 -30.85 5.98
N GLU A 205 -13.21 -32.08 6.51
CA GLU A 205 -13.31 -33.31 5.71
C GLU A 205 -14.51 -33.29 4.76
N GLN A 206 -15.65 -32.75 5.20
CA GLN A 206 -16.87 -32.70 4.40
C GLN A 206 -16.70 -31.79 3.19
N ALA A 207 -16.09 -30.63 3.38
CA ALA A 207 -15.83 -29.70 2.30
C ALA A 207 -14.54 -30.01 1.53
N ARG A 208 -13.66 -30.88 2.07
CA ARG A 208 -12.27 -31.10 1.65
C ARG A 208 -11.46 -29.81 1.57
N ARG A 209 -11.56 -28.99 2.61
CA ARG A 209 -10.97 -27.63 2.65
C ARG A 209 -10.20 -27.35 3.94
N TRP A 210 -9.12 -26.60 3.81
CA TRP A 210 -8.44 -25.96 4.93
C TRP A 210 -9.22 -24.75 5.38
N ARG A 211 -9.56 -24.70 6.67
CA ARG A 211 -10.17 -23.53 7.30
C ARG A 211 -9.34 -23.06 8.47
N PRO A 212 -9.25 -21.75 8.73
CA PRO A 212 -8.63 -21.28 9.94
C PRO A 212 -9.39 -21.80 11.17
N THR A 213 -8.67 -22.06 12.26
CA THR A 213 -9.29 -22.14 13.58
C THR A 213 -9.73 -20.74 14.01
N LEU A 214 -10.61 -20.64 15.01
CA LEU A 214 -10.99 -19.34 15.56
C LEU A 214 -9.73 -18.58 16.03
N TRP A 215 -8.90 -19.27 16.81
CA TRP A 215 -7.64 -18.72 17.30
C TRP A 215 -6.67 -18.32 16.18
N GLY A 216 -6.50 -19.17 15.16
CA GLY A 216 -5.68 -18.87 13.99
C GLY A 216 -6.16 -17.62 13.25
N ALA A 217 -7.46 -17.44 13.09
CA ALA A 217 -8.02 -16.24 12.47
C ALA A 217 -7.70 -14.97 13.28
N PHE A 218 -7.83 -15.02 14.61
CA PHE A 218 -7.44 -13.91 15.49
C PHE A 218 -5.96 -13.57 15.35
N LEU A 219 -5.06 -14.56 15.44
CA LEU A 219 -3.62 -14.34 15.31
C LEU A 219 -3.23 -13.78 13.94
N MET A 220 -3.79 -14.32 12.86
CA MET A 220 -3.51 -13.84 11.50
C MET A 220 -3.97 -12.40 11.30
N VAL A 221 -5.18 -12.06 11.76
CA VAL A 221 -5.71 -10.70 11.62
C VAL A 221 -4.93 -9.71 12.47
N TRP A 222 -4.67 -10.00 13.75
CA TRP A 222 -3.95 -9.09 14.63
C TRP A 222 -2.52 -8.82 14.15
N LYS A 223 -1.81 -9.82 13.59
CA LYS A 223 -0.50 -9.61 12.94
C LYS A 223 -0.55 -8.60 11.77
N MET A 224 -1.70 -8.49 11.11
CA MET A 224 -1.93 -7.62 9.96
C MET A 224 -2.45 -6.23 10.34
N LEU A 225 -2.80 -6.00 11.61
CA LEU A 225 -3.29 -4.71 12.09
C LEU A 225 -2.16 -3.83 12.66
N PRO A 226 -2.32 -2.50 12.64
CA PRO A 226 -1.45 -1.62 13.41
C PRO A 226 -1.54 -1.88 14.92
N PRO A 227 -0.43 -1.71 15.67
CA PRO A 227 0.92 -1.38 15.21
C PRO A 227 1.76 -2.62 14.80
N PHE A 228 1.24 -3.83 14.97
CA PHE A 228 1.98 -5.08 14.78
C PHE A 228 2.51 -5.23 13.36
N LYS A 229 1.72 -4.87 12.35
CA LYS A 229 2.15 -4.90 10.94
C LYS A 229 3.37 -4.02 10.70
N GLN A 230 3.40 -2.80 11.24
CA GLN A 230 4.52 -1.87 11.08
C GLN A 230 5.76 -2.42 11.77
N ILE A 231 5.61 -2.92 12.99
CA ILE A 231 6.71 -3.52 13.78
C ILE A 231 7.28 -4.73 13.04
N ALA A 232 6.43 -5.63 12.54
CA ALA A 232 6.86 -6.81 11.79
C ALA A 232 7.62 -6.42 10.51
N LYS A 233 7.10 -5.46 9.73
CA LYS A 233 7.81 -4.96 8.54
C LYS A 233 9.15 -4.32 8.87
N ALA A 234 9.23 -3.52 9.93
CA ALA A 234 10.47 -2.89 10.37
C ALA A 234 11.50 -3.95 10.80
N ARG A 235 11.07 -4.98 11.54
CA ARG A 235 11.93 -6.12 11.94
C ARG A 235 12.43 -6.91 10.75
N ILE A 236 11.57 -7.21 9.76
CA ILE A 236 11.97 -7.90 8.53
C ILE A 236 13.05 -7.10 7.80
N ARG A 237 12.84 -5.80 7.58
CA ARG A 237 13.83 -4.94 6.90
C ARG A 237 15.14 -4.83 7.67
N SER A 238 15.07 -4.65 8.99
CA SER A 238 16.27 -4.57 9.83
C SER A 238 17.08 -5.87 9.77
N ARG A 239 16.41 -7.03 9.89
CA ARG A 239 17.04 -8.35 9.76
C ARG A 239 17.63 -8.56 8.37
N ALA A 240 16.89 -8.21 7.32
CA ALA A 240 17.36 -8.31 5.94
C ALA A 240 18.66 -7.51 5.73
N ARG A 241 18.67 -6.22 6.11
CA ARG A 241 19.86 -5.37 6.00
C ARG A 241 21.03 -5.92 6.80
N ARG A 242 20.80 -6.34 8.05
CA ARG A 242 21.84 -6.94 8.88
C ARG A 242 22.49 -8.14 8.19
N ILE A 243 21.68 -9.06 7.67
CA ILE A 243 22.18 -10.26 6.99
C ILE A 243 22.93 -9.88 5.71
N LEU A 244 22.43 -8.92 4.92
CA LEU A 244 23.12 -8.46 3.71
C LEU A 244 24.53 -7.92 4.01
N ARG A 245 24.75 -7.21 5.13
CA ARG A 245 26.12 -6.81 5.53
C ARG A 245 26.96 -7.97 6.00
N GLU A 246 26.37 -8.88 6.79
CA GLU A 246 27.11 -10.05 7.28
C GLU A 246 27.64 -10.92 6.13
N ILE A 247 26.96 -10.96 4.97
CA ILE A 247 27.41 -11.68 3.78
C ILE A 247 28.10 -10.79 2.75
N ALA A 248 28.41 -9.53 3.08
CA ALA A 248 29.04 -8.55 2.19
C ALA A 248 28.31 -8.34 0.85
N MET A 249 26.97 -8.44 0.86
CA MET A 249 26.11 -8.21 -0.29
C MET A 249 25.19 -7.00 -0.11
N GLU A 250 25.61 -5.99 0.66
CA GLU A 250 24.94 -4.69 0.67
C GLU A 250 25.09 -3.96 -0.66
N GLY A 251 24.20 -3.01 -0.93
CA GLY A 251 24.25 -2.19 -2.14
C GLY A 251 22.97 -2.22 -2.94
N ARG A 252 22.99 -1.51 -4.07
CA ARG A 252 21.87 -1.44 -5.01
C ARG A 252 21.87 -2.67 -5.91
N ASP A 253 20.67 -3.03 -6.37
CA ASP A 253 20.51 -4.02 -7.42
C ASP A 253 21.19 -3.54 -8.70
N ALA A 254 21.91 -4.44 -9.37
CA ALA A 254 22.52 -4.14 -10.67
C ALA A 254 21.45 -4.08 -11.76
N ARG A 255 20.45 -4.97 -11.68
CA ARG A 255 19.31 -5.04 -12.60
C ARG A 255 17.99 -5.08 -11.81
N PRO A 256 17.57 -3.96 -11.18
CA PRO A 256 16.33 -3.94 -10.42
C PRO A 256 15.13 -4.15 -11.35
N ILE A 257 14.34 -5.18 -11.10
CA ILE A 257 13.05 -5.35 -11.78
C ILE A 257 12.00 -4.50 -11.05
N ALA A 258 11.19 -3.77 -11.81
CA ALA A 258 10.15 -2.91 -11.24
C ALA A 258 9.15 -3.75 -10.42
N ALA A 259 8.91 -3.33 -9.17
CA ALA A 259 7.88 -3.97 -8.35
C ALA A 259 6.51 -3.58 -8.89
N VAL A 260 5.75 -4.56 -9.39
CA VAL A 260 4.36 -4.36 -9.82
C VAL A 260 3.48 -4.23 -8.59
N THR A 261 3.34 -3.02 -8.06
CA THR A 261 2.41 -2.74 -6.94
C THR A 261 1.05 -2.28 -7.42
N MET A 262 0.99 -1.76 -8.64
CA MET A 262 -0.24 -1.35 -9.31
C MET A 262 -0.28 -1.93 -10.71
N VAL A 263 -1.50 -2.17 -11.18
CA VAL A 263 -1.79 -2.72 -12.49
C VAL A 263 -2.84 -1.83 -13.13
N THR A 264 -2.64 -1.46 -14.39
CA THR A 264 -3.62 -0.67 -15.12
C THR A 264 -4.95 -1.44 -15.18
N PRO A 265 -6.05 -0.88 -14.65
CA PRO A 265 -7.34 -1.57 -14.71
C PRO A 265 -7.75 -1.77 -16.16
N GLN A 266 -7.97 -3.01 -16.58
CA GLN A 266 -8.56 -3.27 -17.89
C GLN A 266 -10.04 -2.89 -17.85
N SER A 267 -10.45 -1.98 -18.72
CA SER A 267 -11.87 -1.66 -18.92
C SER A 267 -12.58 -2.91 -19.44
N ASP A 268 -13.59 -3.39 -18.71
CA ASP A 268 -14.48 -4.48 -19.16
C ASP A 268 -15.22 -4.03 -20.44
N GLN A 269 -14.59 -4.17 -21.62
CA GLN A 269 -15.30 -4.05 -22.91
C GLN A 269 -16.17 -5.28 -23.16
N ALA A 270 -15.75 -6.46 -22.68
CA ALA A 270 -16.47 -7.72 -22.83
C ALA A 270 -17.76 -7.84 -21.98
N GLY A 271 -17.96 -6.96 -20.99
CA GLY A 271 -19.13 -6.96 -20.11
C GLY A 271 -20.37 -6.27 -20.69
N ARG A 272 -20.26 -5.57 -21.84
CA ARG A 272 -21.40 -4.86 -22.45
C ARG A 272 -22.32 -5.76 -23.28
N ASP A 273 -21.85 -6.92 -23.72
CA ASP A 273 -22.61 -7.79 -24.65
C ASP A 273 -23.26 -9.01 -23.97
N ALA A 274 -23.07 -9.19 -22.66
CA ALA A 274 -23.75 -10.25 -21.92
C ALA A 274 -25.08 -9.75 -21.34
N SER A 275 -26.21 -10.11 -21.96
CA SER A 275 -27.55 -9.87 -21.39
C SER A 275 -27.64 -10.40 -19.95
N PRO A 276 -28.13 -9.60 -18.98
CA PRO A 276 -28.37 -10.07 -17.63
C PRO A 276 -29.48 -11.13 -17.66
N ARG A 277 -29.19 -12.34 -17.19
CA ARG A 277 -30.24 -13.28 -16.77
C ARG A 277 -30.64 -12.91 -15.34
N ASP A 278 -31.47 -11.89 -15.21
CA ASP A 278 -31.98 -11.48 -13.90
C ASP A 278 -33.10 -12.43 -13.46
N ASN A 279 -32.91 -13.02 -12.28
CA ASN A 279 -33.91 -13.84 -11.60
C ASN A 279 -34.94 -12.89 -10.93
N PRO A 280 -36.25 -12.97 -11.23
CA PRO A 280 -37.25 -12.04 -10.69
C PRO A 280 -37.31 -12.02 -9.15
N LEU A 281 -36.84 -13.08 -8.49
CA LEU A 281 -36.66 -13.15 -7.03
C LEU A 281 -35.58 -12.20 -6.48
N GLU A 282 -34.52 -11.91 -7.23
CA GLU A 282 -33.50 -10.94 -6.82
C GLU A 282 -34.03 -9.51 -6.90
N VAL A 283 -34.83 -9.18 -7.93
CA VAL A 283 -35.45 -7.86 -8.09
C VAL A 283 -36.42 -7.57 -6.94
N VAL A 284 -37.25 -8.55 -6.56
CA VAL A 284 -38.19 -8.39 -5.43
C VAL A 284 -37.47 -8.24 -4.08
N LEU A 285 -36.36 -8.96 -3.88
CA LEU A 285 -35.54 -8.84 -2.65
C LEU A 285 -34.79 -7.50 -2.57
N VAL A 286 -34.30 -6.99 -3.70
CA VAL A 286 -33.65 -5.67 -3.78
C VAL A 286 -34.66 -4.56 -3.51
N VAL A 287 -35.83 -4.58 -4.15
CA VAL A 287 -36.88 -3.55 -3.94
C VAL A 287 -37.42 -3.59 -2.52
N GLY A 288 -37.67 -4.78 -1.95
CA GLY A 288 -38.11 -4.93 -0.56
C GLY A 288 -37.08 -4.45 0.47
N GLY A 289 -35.78 -4.69 0.23
CA GLY A 289 -34.69 -4.19 1.07
C GLY A 289 -34.57 -2.66 1.04
N ILE A 290 -34.80 -2.05 -0.13
CA ILE A 290 -34.78 -0.60 -0.31
C ILE A 290 -35.92 0.07 0.46
N LEU A 291 -37.14 -0.47 0.38
CA LEU A 291 -38.31 0.08 1.10
C LEU A 291 -38.16 0.02 2.63
N LEU A 292 -37.59 -1.07 3.16
CA LEU A 292 -37.29 -1.21 4.59
C LEU A 292 -36.18 -0.26 5.06
N LEU A 293 -35.19 0.01 4.22
CA LEU A 293 -34.16 1.03 4.49
C LEU A 293 -34.78 2.43 4.57
N PHE A 294 -35.69 2.79 3.66
CA PHE A 294 -36.38 4.09 3.70
C PHE A 294 -37.28 4.27 4.93
N ALA A 295 -38.03 3.23 5.33
CA ALA A 295 -38.84 3.27 6.54
C ALA A 295 -37.97 3.40 7.81
N GLY A 296 -36.82 2.72 7.85
CA GLY A 296 -35.83 2.87 8.92
C GLY A 296 -35.22 4.27 8.98
N MET A 297 -34.91 4.87 7.82
CA MET A 297 -34.41 6.26 7.71
C MET A 297 -35.38 7.27 8.32
N PHE A 298 -36.66 7.12 8.04
CA PHE A 298 -37.70 8.00 8.56
C PHE A 298 -37.85 7.88 10.08
N PHE A 299 -37.78 6.64 10.62
CA PHE A 299 -37.94 6.38 12.05
C PHE A 299 -36.75 6.86 12.89
N VAL A 300 -35.51 6.59 12.45
CA VAL A 300 -34.30 6.96 13.21
C VAL A 300 -33.95 8.44 13.06
N GLY A 301 -34.24 9.05 11.90
CA GLY A 301 -34.10 10.50 11.68
C GLY A 301 -34.99 11.31 12.62
N ARG A 302 -36.21 10.83 12.89
CA ARG A 302 -37.15 11.44 13.84
C ARG A 302 -36.68 11.32 15.31
N TRP A 303 -35.83 10.36 15.64
CA TRP A 303 -35.42 10.08 17.02
C TRP A 303 -34.06 10.68 17.40
N THR A 304 -33.13 10.78 16.45
CA THR A 304 -31.73 11.16 16.75
C THR A 304 -31.40 12.63 16.50
N HIS A 305 -32.28 13.41 15.86
CA HIS A 305 -32.05 14.80 15.42
C HIS A 305 -30.72 15.02 14.67
N SER A 306 -30.08 13.94 14.20
CA SER A 306 -28.79 13.94 13.56
C SER A 306 -28.84 12.99 12.36
N PRO A 307 -28.90 13.52 11.12
CA PRO A 307 -29.03 12.70 9.92
C PRO A 307 -27.86 11.74 9.73
N THR A 308 -26.66 12.10 10.21
CA THR A 308 -25.45 11.27 10.13
C THR A 308 -25.46 10.08 11.08
N VAL A 309 -26.01 10.22 12.30
CA VAL A 309 -26.13 9.10 13.25
C VAL A 309 -27.20 8.12 12.78
N GLY A 310 -28.32 8.61 12.22
CA GLY A 310 -29.36 7.75 11.66
C GLY A 310 -28.87 6.92 10.49
N ILE A 311 -28.14 7.52 9.55
CA ILE A 311 -27.56 6.83 8.40
C ILE A 311 -26.54 5.77 8.84
N ALA A 312 -25.66 6.08 9.81
CA ALA A 312 -24.68 5.11 10.32
C ALA A 312 -25.34 3.93 11.05
N PHE A 313 -26.37 4.19 11.86
CA PHE A 313 -27.12 3.16 12.58
C PHE A 313 -27.87 2.23 11.62
N LEU A 314 -28.46 2.76 10.54
CA LEU A 314 -29.20 1.99 9.55
C LEU A 314 -28.32 1.19 8.61
N LEU A 315 -27.19 1.75 8.18
CA LEU A 315 -26.22 1.03 7.32
C LEU A 315 -25.55 -0.13 8.06
N LEU A 316 -25.51 -0.10 9.39
CA LEU A 316 -24.87 -1.13 10.21
C LEU A 316 -25.86 -2.12 10.84
N LEU A 317 -27.00 -1.66 11.38
CA LEU A 317 -27.96 -2.51 12.09
C LEU A 317 -29.17 -2.91 11.24
N GLY A 318 -29.51 -2.16 10.18
CA GLY A 318 -30.56 -2.53 9.23
C GLY A 318 -30.33 -3.91 8.60
N PRO A 319 -29.13 -4.22 8.07
CA PRO A 319 -28.81 -5.55 7.54
C PRO A 319 -28.89 -6.66 8.59
N VAL A 320 -28.54 -6.37 9.84
CA VAL A 320 -28.58 -7.34 10.95
C VAL A 320 -30.03 -7.63 11.38
N GLY A 321 -30.87 -6.60 11.48
CA GLY A 321 -32.30 -6.74 11.80
C GLY A 321 -33.06 -7.49 10.70
N LEU A 322 -32.81 -7.16 9.42
CA LEU A 322 -33.38 -7.86 8.29
C LEU A 322 -32.97 -9.35 8.26
N TRP A 323 -31.71 -9.64 8.62
CA TRP A 323 -31.25 -11.03 8.74
C TRP A 323 -31.97 -11.81 9.85
N PHE A 324 -32.10 -11.23 11.06
CA PHE A 324 -32.81 -11.89 12.15
C PHE A 324 -34.26 -12.22 11.75
N TRP A 325 -34.91 -11.31 11.05
CA TRP A 325 -36.26 -11.52 10.53
C TRP A 325 -36.31 -12.63 9.47
N VAL A 326 -35.47 -12.57 8.42
CA VAL A 326 -35.43 -13.60 7.36
C VAL A 326 -35.11 -14.99 7.94
N ARG A 327 -34.15 -15.06 8.87
CA ARG A 327 -33.76 -16.31 9.55
C ARG A 327 -34.91 -16.84 10.40
N TRP A 328 -35.58 -15.99 11.17
CA TRP A 328 -36.72 -16.40 11.99
C TRP A 328 -37.86 -16.88 11.10
N SER A 329 -38.25 -16.14 10.07
CA SER A 329 -39.31 -16.52 9.14
C SER A 329 -39.01 -17.82 8.38
N ALA A 330 -37.75 -18.05 7.97
CA ALA A 330 -37.34 -19.29 7.34
C ALA A 330 -37.42 -20.50 8.30
N VAL A 331 -36.97 -20.32 9.55
CA VAL A 331 -37.02 -21.37 10.58
C VAL A 331 -38.46 -21.64 11.04
N ALA A 332 -39.29 -20.61 11.18
CA ALA A 332 -40.70 -20.74 11.55
C ALA A 332 -41.50 -21.52 10.48
N ARG A 333 -41.24 -21.24 9.20
CA ARG A 333 -41.86 -21.98 8.08
C ARG A 333 -41.39 -23.43 8.02
N ALA A 334 -40.09 -23.68 8.19
CA ALA A 334 -39.55 -25.05 8.25
C ALA A 334 -40.13 -25.87 9.41
N ARG A 335 -40.35 -25.24 10.58
CA ARG A 335 -41.03 -25.88 11.72
C ARG A 335 -42.50 -26.20 11.42
N LYS A 336 -43.21 -25.31 10.73
CA LYS A 336 -44.61 -25.53 10.34
C LYS A 336 -44.76 -26.62 9.27
N ALA A 337 -43.72 -26.85 8.46
CA ALA A 337 -43.67 -27.87 7.42
C ALA A 337 -43.20 -29.26 7.91
N GLY A 338 -43.38 -29.60 9.19
CA GLY A 338 -43.09 -30.93 9.72
C GLY A 338 -41.73 -31.08 10.41
N GLY A 339 -40.92 -30.02 10.50
CA GLY A 339 -39.78 -29.97 11.42
C GLY A 339 -38.58 -30.87 11.08
N ASP A 340 -38.46 -31.35 9.84
CA ASP A 340 -37.31 -32.14 9.38
C ASP A 340 -35.98 -31.44 9.75
N PRO A 341 -35.09 -32.09 10.52
CA PRO A 341 -33.80 -31.55 10.92
C PRO A 341 -32.95 -31.10 9.72
N VAL A 342 -33.03 -31.80 8.59
CA VAL A 342 -32.25 -31.51 7.38
C VAL A 342 -32.79 -30.27 6.67
N ALA A 343 -34.11 -30.12 6.56
CA ALA A 343 -34.75 -28.91 6.05
C ALA A 343 -34.45 -27.68 6.93
N LEU A 344 -34.47 -27.85 8.26
CA LEU A 344 -34.07 -26.77 9.20
C LEU A 344 -32.60 -26.38 9.04
N ALA A 345 -31.71 -27.35 8.82
CA ALA A 345 -30.29 -27.10 8.60
C ALA A 345 -30.03 -26.38 7.26
N ARG A 346 -30.72 -26.78 6.18
CA ARG A 346 -30.64 -26.10 4.88
C ARG A 346 -31.20 -24.68 4.94
N ALA A 347 -32.33 -24.46 5.61
CA ALA A 347 -32.91 -23.13 5.77
C ALA A 347 -31.98 -22.18 6.55
N ARG A 348 -31.33 -22.67 7.61
CA ARG A 348 -30.29 -21.92 8.35
C ARG A 348 -29.06 -21.63 7.49
N SER A 349 -28.61 -22.61 6.70
CA SER A 349 -27.47 -22.42 5.79
C SER A 349 -27.77 -21.43 4.66
N GLY A 350 -29.00 -21.41 4.12
CA GLY A 350 -29.40 -20.48 3.07
C GLY A 350 -29.49 -19.05 3.57
N ALA A 351 -30.14 -18.84 4.73
CA ALA A 351 -30.26 -17.52 5.35
C ALA A 351 -28.89 -16.92 5.73
N ASN A 352 -27.91 -17.75 6.06
CA ASN A 352 -26.55 -17.30 6.38
C ASN A 352 -25.72 -16.91 5.14
N ARG A 353 -26.04 -17.41 3.95
CA ARG A 353 -25.36 -17.05 2.70
C ARG A 353 -25.74 -15.67 2.17
N GLY A 354 -26.92 -15.16 2.49
CA GLY A 354 -27.43 -13.86 2.01
C GLY A 354 -26.98 -12.62 2.82
N ILE A 355 -26.41 -12.78 4.01
CA ILE A 355 -25.94 -11.66 4.86
C ILE A 355 -24.66 -11.02 4.32
N LEU A 356 -23.79 -11.86 3.77
CA LEU A 356 -22.41 -11.52 3.43
C LEU A 356 -22.31 -10.31 2.49
N PRO A 357 -23.10 -10.23 1.40
CA PRO A 357 -23.06 -9.08 0.50
C PRO A 357 -23.54 -7.80 1.18
N LEU A 358 -24.51 -7.88 2.08
CA LEU A 358 -25.18 -6.71 2.66
C LEU A 358 -24.38 -6.07 3.81
N VAL A 359 -23.75 -6.87 4.67
CA VAL A 359 -22.87 -6.36 5.74
C VAL A 359 -21.53 -5.91 5.16
N VAL A 360 -20.99 -6.65 4.18
CA VAL A 360 -19.81 -6.22 3.44
C VAL A 360 -20.12 -4.97 2.62
N MET A 361 -21.30 -4.81 2.01
CA MET A 361 -21.72 -3.54 1.40
C MET A 361 -21.87 -2.43 2.43
N GLY A 362 -22.48 -2.63 3.59
CA GLY A 362 -22.65 -1.56 4.59
C GLY A 362 -21.30 -1.02 5.10
N VAL A 363 -20.36 -1.93 5.39
CA VAL A 363 -19.00 -1.59 5.84
C VAL A 363 -18.12 -1.08 4.70
N LEU A 364 -18.23 -1.65 3.49
CA LEU A 364 -17.55 -1.14 2.31
C LEU A 364 -18.12 0.21 1.88
N SER A 365 -19.42 0.48 1.98
CA SER A 365 -19.99 1.78 1.58
C SER A 365 -19.58 2.88 2.54
N THR A 366 -19.59 2.63 3.86
CA THR A 366 -19.09 3.60 4.85
C THR A 366 -17.57 3.76 4.82
N GLY A 367 -16.82 2.69 4.50
CA GLY A 367 -15.37 2.74 4.31
C GLY A 367 -14.92 3.30 2.95
N LEU A 368 -15.60 2.99 1.85
CA LEU A 368 -15.31 3.47 0.49
C LEU A 368 -15.76 4.91 0.30
N LEU A 369 -16.90 5.35 0.84
CA LEU A 369 -17.27 6.76 0.74
C LEU A 369 -16.23 7.65 1.45
N GLY A 370 -15.63 7.19 2.55
CA GLY A 370 -14.54 7.92 3.21
C GLY A 370 -13.13 7.72 2.63
N PHE A 371 -12.85 6.60 1.94
CA PHE A 371 -11.49 6.20 1.54
C PHE A 371 -11.24 6.12 0.03
N ARG A 372 -12.27 5.80 -0.78
CA ARG A 372 -12.17 5.74 -2.25
C ARG A 372 -12.24 7.13 -2.90
N GLU A 373 -12.97 8.05 -2.29
CA GLU A 373 -13.02 9.46 -2.74
C GLU A 373 -11.66 10.16 -2.56
N TYR A 374 -10.81 9.68 -1.63
CA TYR A 374 -9.51 10.30 -1.32
C TYR A 374 -8.29 9.62 -1.96
N GLN A 375 -8.35 8.35 -2.38
CA GLN A 375 -7.20 7.63 -2.96
C GLN A 375 -7.25 7.43 -4.47
N ALA A 376 -8.41 7.53 -5.12
CA ALA A 376 -8.56 7.16 -6.53
C ALA A 376 -8.38 8.32 -7.54
N HIS A 377 -8.23 9.57 -7.08
CA HIS A 377 -8.14 10.74 -7.96
C HIS A 377 -6.93 11.61 -7.64
N LEU A 378 -5.73 11.09 -7.84
CA LEU A 378 -4.77 11.92 -8.57
C LEU A 378 -4.84 11.42 -10.01
N PRO A 379 -5.75 11.94 -10.85
CA PRO A 379 -5.74 11.64 -12.28
C PRO A 379 -4.35 11.92 -12.85
N ALA A 380 -4.12 11.59 -14.12
CA ALA A 380 -3.02 12.18 -14.86
C ALA A 380 -3.13 13.71 -14.71
N LEU A 381 -2.47 14.28 -13.71
CA LEU A 381 -2.60 15.68 -13.33
C LEU A 381 -2.03 16.46 -14.49
N ILE A 382 -2.91 17.00 -15.33
CA ILE A 382 -2.54 17.93 -16.39
C ILE A 382 -2.64 19.30 -15.75
N VAL A 383 -1.48 19.93 -15.53
CA VAL A 383 -1.45 21.32 -15.08
C VAL A 383 -1.70 22.20 -16.30
N PRO A 384 -2.74 23.06 -16.28
CA PRO A 384 -2.99 24.03 -17.34
C PRO A 384 -1.82 25.00 -17.54
N ALA A 385 -1.74 25.63 -18.71
CA ALA A 385 -0.74 26.67 -18.97
C ALA A 385 -1.15 28.03 -18.40
N ASP A 386 -2.46 28.26 -18.22
CA ASP A 386 -2.97 29.44 -17.51
C ASP A 386 -2.80 29.27 -16.00
N PHE A 387 -2.41 30.36 -15.31
CA PHE A 387 -2.13 30.30 -13.89
C PHE A 387 -3.38 30.21 -13.03
N GLN A 388 -4.48 30.87 -13.40
CA GLN A 388 -5.73 30.77 -12.64
C GLN A 388 -6.34 29.37 -12.75
N ASP A 389 -6.26 28.76 -13.92
CA ASP A 389 -6.65 27.37 -14.11
C ASP A 389 -5.75 26.40 -13.31
N ALA A 390 -4.46 26.72 -13.17
CA ALA A 390 -3.53 25.97 -12.32
C ALA A 390 -3.84 26.12 -10.81
N VAL A 391 -4.32 27.29 -10.37
CA VAL A 391 -4.84 27.52 -9.01
C VAL A 391 -6.07 26.64 -8.75
N VAL A 392 -7.03 26.60 -9.69
CA VAL A 392 -8.20 25.71 -9.61
C VAL A 392 -7.77 24.24 -9.53
N THR A 393 -6.79 23.86 -10.35
CA THR A 393 -6.21 22.52 -10.36
C THR A 393 -5.59 22.16 -9.01
N LEU A 394 -4.92 23.09 -8.33
CA LEU A 394 -4.39 22.88 -6.98
C LEU A 394 -5.50 22.67 -5.93
N GLY A 395 -6.60 23.41 -6.04
CA GLY A 395 -7.77 23.22 -5.18
C GLY A 395 -8.40 21.84 -5.36
N GLN A 396 -8.58 21.42 -6.60
CA GLN A 396 -9.09 20.08 -6.96
C GLN A 396 -8.13 18.97 -6.49
N LEU A 397 -6.82 19.17 -6.67
CA LEU A 397 -5.77 18.23 -6.25
C LEU A 397 -5.82 17.94 -4.75
N THR A 398 -6.07 18.98 -3.95
CA THR A 398 -5.97 18.90 -2.50
C THR A 398 -7.32 18.67 -1.83
N GLY A 399 -8.44 18.96 -2.53
CA GLY A 399 -9.79 18.95 -1.97
C GLY A 399 -10.02 20.07 -0.95
N HIS A 400 -9.27 21.17 -1.05
CA HIS A 400 -9.28 22.28 -0.11
C HIS A 400 -9.34 23.62 -0.83
N ASP A 401 -9.94 24.62 -0.18
CA ASP A 401 -10.04 25.97 -0.73
C ASP A 401 -8.66 26.61 -0.85
N VAL A 402 -8.41 27.19 -2.02
CA VAL A 402 -7.20 27.96 -2.30
C VAL A 402 -7.53 29.44 -2.13
N SER A 403 -6.75 30.13 -1.30
CA SER A 403 -6.91 31.56 -1.06
C SER A 403 -5.67 32.32 -1.53
N LYS A 404 -5.81 33.61 -1.82
CA LYS A 404 -4.64 34.47 -2.01
C LYS A 404 -3.85 34.57 -0.70
N LEU A 405 -2.54 34.69 -0.82
CA LEU A 405 -1.68 35.07 0.30
C LEU A 405 -1.99 36.54 0.65
N GLU A 406 -2.19 36.82 1.92
CA GLU A 406 -2.55 38.15 2.40
C GLU A 406 -1.51 39.19 1.95
N GLY A 407 -1.96 40.27 1.30
CA GLY A 407 -1.08 41.30 0.74
C GLY A 407 -0.52 41.03 -0.66
N HIS A 408 -0.87 39.90 -1.28
CA HIS A 408 -0.36 39.51 -2.61
C HIS A 408 -1.49 39.22 -3.60
N GLU A 409 -1.35 39.71 -4.84
CA GLU A 409 -2.40 39.55 -5.86
C GLU A 409 -2.35 38.22 -6.61
N ASP A 410 -1.14 37.65 -6.76
CA ASP A 410 -0.84 36.53 -7.64
C ASP A 410 -0.20 35.33 -6.92
N VAL A 411 -0.08 35.37 -5.59
CA VAL A 411 0.42 34.25 -4.77
C VAL A 411 -0.75 33.56 -4.09
N TYR A 412 -0.84 32.25 -4.24
CA TYR A 412 -1.95 31.46 -3.72
C TYR A 412 -1.47 30.44 -2.71
N VAL A 413 -2.25 30.20 -1.67
CA VAL A 413 -1.97 29.22 -0.62
C VAL A 413 -3.15 28.29 -0.41
N VAL A 414 -2.85 27.04 -0.08
CA VAL A 414 -3.85 26.04 0.29
C VAL A 414 -3.44 25.34 1.57
N ARG A 415 -4.35 25.28 2.54
CA ARG A 415 -4.11 24.65 3.85
C ARG A 415 -4.49 23.17 3.77
N VAL A 416 -3.52 22.30 3.98
CA VAL A 416 -3.68 20.84 3.92
C VAL A 416 -3.18 20.18 5.21
N PRO A 417 -3.67 18.98 5.57
CA PRO A 417 -3.12 18.26 6.71
C PRO A 417 -1.64 17.90 6.50
N VAL A 418 -0.79 18.02 7.54
CA VAL A 418 0.67 17.81 7.43
C VAL A 418 1.04 16.46 6.84
N ARG A 419 0.29 15.40 7.18
CA ARG A 419 0.50 14.04 6.67
C ARG A 419 0.35 13.91 5.14
N TRP A 420 -0.31 14.85 4.49
CA TRP A 420 -0.58 14.84 3.05
C TRP A 420 0.32 15.79 2.24
N ALA A 421 0.90 16.82 2.87
CA ALA A 421 1.69 17.83 2.19
C ALA A 421 2.81 17.27 1.31
N ASN A 422 3.65 16.38 1.86
CA ASN A 422 4.75 15.76 1.09
C ASN A 422 4.23 14.90 -0.07
N ARG A 423 3.04 14.32 0.06
CA ARG A 423 2.43 13.51 -0.99
C ARG A 423 1.96 14.37 -2.15
N TYR A 424 1.30 15.50 -1.86
CA TYR A 424 0.91 16.46 -2.90
C TYR A 424 2.13 17.05 -3.61
N LEU A 425 3.13 17.49 -2.85
CA LEU A 425 4.36 18.05 -3.43
C LEU A 425 5.10 17.04 -4.32
N SER A 426 5.27 15.80 -3.85
CA SER A 426 5.91 14.74 -4.65
C SER A 426 5.15 14.37 -5.91
N ALA A 427 3.83 14.56 -5.94
CA ALA A 427 2.99 14.20 -7.09
C ALA A 427 2.83 15.34 -8.11
N ALA A 428 3.01 16.60 -7.67
CA ALA A 428 2.61 17.77 -8.44
C ALA A 428 3.74 18.79 -8.72
N SER A 429 4.77 18.90 -7.87
CA SER A 429 5.76 19.99 -7.96
C SER A 429 6.43 20.06 -9.34
N ASP A 430 6.90 18.92 -9.87
CA ASP A 430 7.53 18.86 -11.20
C ASP A 430 6.56 19.19 -12.34
N LYS A 431 5.28 18.87 -12.18
CA LYS A 431 4.24 19.12 -13.19
C LYS A 431 3.84 20.59 -13.26
N PHE A 432 3.74 21.25 -12.11
CA PHE A 432 3.58 22.70 -12.03
C PHE A 432 4.85 23.41 -12.53
N GLY A 433 6.01 22.88 -12.18
CA GLY A 433 7.30 23.38 -12.66
C GLY A 433 7.43 23.33 -14.18
N ALA A 434 6.98 22.25 -14.82
CA ALA A 434 6.94 22.13 -16.28
C ALA A 434 6.06 23.18 -16.98
N ARG A 435 5.17 23.86 -16.25
CA ARG A 435 4.35 24.99 -16.72
C ARG A 435 4.90 26.35 -16.30
N GLY A 436 6.06 26.40 -15.65
CA GLY A 436 6.67 27.63 -15.16
C GLY A 436 6.13 28.11 -13.81
N PHE A 437 5.43 27.26 -13.05
CA PHE A 437 4.89 27.61 -11.74
C PHE A 437 5.69 26.97 -10.61
N PHE A 438 5.89 27.70 -9.53
CA PHE A 438 6.54 27.18 -8.34
C PHE A 438 5.52 26.71 -7.32
N LEU A 439 5.52 25.41 -7.02
CA LEU A 439 4.70 24.79 -5.98
C LEU A 439 5.60 24.25 -4.87
N SER A 440 5.45 24.78 -3.65
CA SER A 440 6.24 24.34 -2.51
C SER A 440 5.47 24.43 -1.19
N ARG A 441 6.08 23.94 -0.12
CA ARG A 441 5.61 24.16 1.26
C ARG A 441 5.90 25.60 1.70
N PHE A 442 4.90 26.28 2.25
CA PHE A 442 4.98 27.65 2.74
C PHE A 442 5.38 27.74 4.21
N ASP A 443 4.77 26.92 5.08
CA ASP A 443 5.10 26.95 6.52
C ASP A 443 6.32 26.07 6.84
N GLN A 444 7.23 26.60 7.64
CA GLN A 444 8.50 25.95 8.02
C GLN A 444 8.34 24.72 8.93
N ASN A 445 7.16 24.47 9.53
CA ASN A 445 6.98 23.55 10.68
C ASN A 445 7.79 22.24 10.67
N PHE A 446 8.91 22.24 11.41
CA PHE A 446 9.69 21.05 11.75
C PHE A 446 9.41 20.52 13.17
N ARG A 447 8.80 21.32 14.07
CA ARG A 447 8.72 20.99 15.51
C ARG A 447 7.48 21.43 16.30
N ARG A 448 6.52 22.15 15.69
CA ARG A 448 5.28 22.56 16.38
C ARG A 448 4.07 21.79 15.85
N ASP A 449 3.25 21.36 16.80
CA ASP A 449 2.12 20.46 16.67
C ASP A 449 0.96 21.11 15.90
N THR A 450 1.11 21.26 14.59
CA THR A 450 0.00 21.70 13.72
C THR A 450 -0.55 20.53 12.95
N SER A 451 -1.87 20.34 13.04
CA SER A 451 -2.59 19.36 12.24
C SER A 451 -2.55 19.67 10.74
N SER A 452 -2.21 20.92 10.36
CA SER A 452 -2.18 21.41 8.98
C SER A 452 -0.97 22.31 8.66
N VAL A 453 -0.73 22.51 7.37
CA VAL A 453 0.34 23.30 6.76
C VAL A 453 -0.17 23.92 5.46
N ARG A 454 0.34 25.10 5.10
CA ARG A 454 0.10 25.76 3.82
C ARG A 454 1.09 25.30 2.75
N LEU A 455 0.57 24.97 1.58
CA LEU A 455 1.33 24.91 0.33
C LEU A 455 1.16 26.26 -0.37
N VAL A 456 2.19 26.72 -1.07
CA VAL A 456 2.18 27.96 -1.86
C VAL A 456 2.37 27.65 -3.34
N LEU A 457 1.62 28.35 -4.18
CA LEU A 457 1.70 28.34 -5.64
C LEU A 457 1.99 29.75 -6.14
N VAL A 458 3.02 29.88 -6.98
CA VAL A 458 3.52 31.16 -7.52
C VAL A 458 3.61 31.11 -9.05
N PRO A 459 3.25 32.18 -9.80
CA PRO A 459 3.17 32.16 -11.27
C PRO A 459 4.54 32.26 -11.98
N VAL A 460 5.63 31.94 -11.28
CA VAL A 460 7.00 31.92 -11.81
C VAL A 460 7.75 30.78 -11.15
N ILE A 461 8.74 30.23 -11.87
CA ILE A 461 9.65 29.20 -11.38
C ILE A 461 11.04 29.73 -11.03
N ASP A 462 11.41 30.91 -11.53
CA ASP A 462 12.68 31.54 -11.18
C ASP A 462 12.77 31.77 -9.67
N ALA A 463 13.81 31.21 -9.05
CA ALA A 463 13.95 31.18 -7.60
C ALA A 463 13.90 32.58 -6.96
N PHE A 464 14.53 33.56 -7.60
CA PHE A 464 14.62 34.92 -7.05
C PHE A 464 13.31 35.68 -7.24
N ALA A 465 12.65 35.51 -8.39
CA ALA A 465 11.32 36.06 -8.64
C ALA A 465 10.27 35.46 -7.68
N VAL A 466 10.36 34.16 -7.36
CA VAL A 466 9.50 33.51 -6.37
C VAL A 466 9.63 34.18 -5.00
N ILE A 467 10.86 34.39 -4.53
CA ILE A 467 11.14 35.01 -3.23
C ILE A 467 10.61 36.46 -3.20
N ARG A 468 10.81 37.21 -4.29
CA ARG A 468 10.25 38.56 -4.42
C ARG A 468 8.74 38.59 -4.37
N ARG A 469 8.07 37.67 -5.08
CA ARG A 469 6.61 37.60 -5.11
C ARG A 469 6.00 37.15 -3.80
N ILE A 470 6.63 36.21 -3.09
CA ILE A 470 6.23 35.82 -1.74
C ILE A 470 6.44 36.97 -0.73
N GLY A 471 7.36 37.90 -1.02
CA GLY A 471 7.73 38.96 -0.09
C GLY A 471 8.52 38.40 1.09
N THR A 472 9.41 37.43 0.86
CA THR A 472 10.21 36.85 1.94
C THR A 472 11.11 37.91 2.56
N GLU A 473 10.93 38.20 3.83
CA GLU A 473 11.62 39.25 4.58
C GLU A 473 12.13 38.76 5.93
N GLY A 474 13.04 39.53 6.53
CA GLY A 474 13.68 39.21 7.78
C GLY A 474 13.70 40.40 8.73
N PRO A 475 12.54 40.86 9.22
CA PRO A 475 12.44 42.09 9.99
C PRO A 475 13.30 42.07 11.25
N HIS A 476 13.42 40.91 11.90
CA HIS A 476 14.28 40.76 13.09
C HIS A 476 15.78 40.86 12.78
N ASP A 477 16.19 40.45 11.57
CA ASP A 477 17.58 40.56 11.10
C ASP A 477 17.82 41.85 10.29
N GLY A 478 16.83 42.75 10.19
CA GLY A 478 16.90 43.96 9.37
C GLY A 478 17.10 43.67 7.88
N ARG A 479 16.65 42.50 7.40
CA ARG A 479 16.82 42.05 6.02
C ARG A 479 15.56 42.32 5.22
N THR A 480 15.68 43.15 4.19
CA THR A 480 14.62 43.31 3.19
C THR A 480 14.60 42.11 2.23
N THR A 481 13.51 41.96 1.48
CA THR A 481 13.41 40.98 0.38
C THR A 481 14.56 41.14 -0.62
N ASP A 482 14.99 42.37 -0.92
CA ASP A 482 16.09 42.63 -1.85
C ASP A 482 17.46 42.24 -1.27
N ASP A 483 17.68 42.42 0.03
CA ASP A 483 18.89 41.93 0.69
C ASP A 483 18.98 40.41 0.64
N ILE A 484 17.86 39.72 0.89
CA ILE A 484 17.77 38.26 0.85
C ILE A 484 18.02 37.76 -0.57
N VAL A 485 17.37 38.35 -1.57
CA VAL A 485 17.55 38.00 -2.99
C VAL A 485 18.98 38.26 -3.44
N GLY A 486 19.58 39.40 -3.08
CA GLY A 486 20.97 39.72 -3.40
C GLY A 486 21.94 38.72 -2.78
N GLY A 487 21.74 38.36 -1.51
CA GLY A 487 22.55 37.37 -0.82
C GLY A 487 22.41 35.96 -1.38
N LEU A 488 21.19 35.54 -1.73
CA LEU A 488 20.95 34.24 -2.39
C LEU A 488 21.51 34.20 -3.81
N ARG A 489 21.49 35.32 -4.56
CA ARG A 489 22.12 35.40 -5.87
C ARG A 489 23.63 35.27 -5.78
N ALA A 490 24.25 35.92 -4.78
CA ALA A 490 25.67 35.77 -4.50
C ALA A 490 26.03 34.33 -4.09
N LEU A 491 25.17 33.68 -3.28
CA LEU A 491 25.31 32.27 -2.94
C LEU A 491 25.21 31.37 -4.18
N ASN A 492 24.19 31.58 -5.02
CA ASN A 492 23.96 30.77 -6.22
C ASN A 492 25.08 30.93 -7.26
N SER A 493 25.64 32.13 -7.39
CA SER A 493 26.76 32.41 -8.29
C SER A 493 28.04 31.68 -7.87
N ALA A 494 28.23 31.44 -6.57
CA ALA A 494 29.39 30.72 -6.06
C ALA A 494 29.13 29.21 -5.92
N TYR A 495 27.90 28.83 -5.61
CA TYR A 495 27.46 27.47 -5.33
C TYR A 495 26.04 27.27 -5.89
N PRO A 496 25.92 26.80 -7.15
CA PRO A 496 24.63 26.63 -7.80
C PRO A 496 23.65 25.77 -7.00
N PHE A 497 22.41 26.23 -6.90
CA PHE A 497 21.34 25.55 -6.17
C PHE A 497 19.97 25.74 -6.83
N GLU A 498 19.05 24.83 -6.49
CA GLU A 498 17.64 24.95 -6.79
C GLU A 498 16.84 25.29 -5.53
N LEU A 499 15.92 26.24 -5.65
CA LEU A 499 14.97 26.56 -4.58
C LEU A 499 13.97 25.40 -4.43
N ARG A 500 13.79 24.93 -3.20
CA ARG A 500 12.86 23.83 -2.88
C ARG A 500 11.67 24.30 -2.06
N ASN A 501 11.86 25.29 -1.18
CA ASN A 501 10.79 25.88 -0.38
C ASN A 501 11.06 27.37 -0.13
N ALA A 502 9.98 28.14 -0.01
CA ALA A 502 10.02 29.54 0.40
C ALA A 502 8.75 29.87 1.19
N GLY A 503 8.93 30.67 2.25
CA GLY A 503 7.86 31.24 3.07
C GLY A 503 8.12 32.71 3.37
N VAL A 504 7.40 33.26 4.35
CA VAL A 504 7.47 34.69 4.72
C VAL A 504 8.86 35.09 5.22
N ASP A 505 9.55 34.19 5.90
CA ASP A 505 10.76 34.50 6.66
C ASP A 505 11.84 33.41 6.53
N TRP A 506 11.67 32.49 5.57
CA TRP A 506 12.57 31.36 5.42
C TRP A 506 12.60 30.84 3.98
N VAL A 507 13.73 30.22 3.63
CA VAL A 507 13.91 29.49 2.37
C VAL A 507 14.67 28.20 2.59
N ARG A 508 14.51 27.27 1.65
CA ARG A 508 15.31 26.05 1.56
C ARG A 508 15.71 25.81 0.12
N GLY A 509 16.99 25.53 -0.10
CA GLY A 509 17.52 25.14 -1.40
C GLY A 509 18.34 23.86 -1.34
N ALA A 510 18.58 23.28 -2.51
CA ALA A 510 19.44 22.11 -2.69
C ALA A 510 20.52 22.42 -3.72
N PHE A 511 21.79 22.20 -3.38
CA PHE A 511 22.92 22.45 -4.27
C PHE A 511 22.94 21.43 -5.41
N THR A 512 23.03 21.90 -6.66
CA THR A 512 22.98 21.05 -7.87
C THR A 512 24.26 20.23 -8.05
N ASP A 513 25.39 20.79 -7.63
CA ASP A 513 26.72 20.18 -7.76
C ASP A 513 27.33 19.73 -6.43
N GLN A 514 28.36 18.86 -6.51
CA GLN A 514 29.15 18.52 -5.35
C GLN A 514 29.82 19.78 -4.80
N ILE A 515 29.77 19.93 -3.48
CA ILE A 515 30.28 21.12 -2.81
C ILE A 515 31.78 20.93 -2.57
N ALA A 516 32.60 21.49 -3.46
CA ALA A 516 34.05 21.40 -3.35
C ALA A 516 34.62 22.15 -2.13
N ASN A 517 33.94 23.22 -1.68
CA ASN A 517 34.35 24.01 -0.51
C ASN A 517 33.19 24.21 0.49
N PRO A 518 32.87 23.20 1.30
CA PRO A 518 31.79 23.28 2.28
C PRO A 518 32.00 24.42 3.30
N SER A 519 33.24 24.66 3.71
CA SER A 519 33.57 25.77 4.62
C SER A 519 33.21 27.14 4.03
N GLY A 520 33.35 27.30 2.71
CA GLY A 520 32.99 28.52 1.98
C GLY A 520 31.48 28.75 1.96
N VAL A 521 30.71 27.69 1.74
CA VAL A 521 29.23 27.73 1.85
C VAL A 521 28.80 28.13 3.25
N THR A 522 29.36 27.49 4.29
CA THR A 522 29.06 27.83 5.69
C THR A 522 29.36 29.30 6.01
N ARG A 523 30.48 29.85 5.51
CA ARG A 523 30.81 31.28 5.68
C ARG A 523 29.80 32.20 5.00
N GLN A 524 29.35 31.88 3.79
CA GLN A 524 28.34 32.67 3.09
C GLN A 524 26.97 32.57 3.77
N MET A 525 26.56 31.37 4.16
CA MET A 525 25.32 31.17 4.91
C MET A 525 25.30 31.94 6.23
N ARG A 526 26.42 31.98 6.96
CA ARG A 526 26.52 32.76 8.21
C ARG A 526 26.31 34.25 7.98
N LYS A 527 26.76 34.79 6.84
CA LYS A 527 26.53 36.20 6.48
C LYS A 527 25.07 36.43 6.08
N LEU A 528 24.49 35.47 5.37
CA LEU A 528 23.15 35.57 4.81
C LEU A 528 22.07 35.41 5.89
N CYS A 529 22.15 34.37 6.72
CA CYS A 529 21.15 34.01 7.72
C CYS A 529 21.82 33.66 9.07
N PRO A 530 22.33 34.67 9.81
CA PRO A 530 23.17 34.46 11.00
C PRO A 530 22.44 33.72 12.13
N ARG A 531 21.13 33.89 12.29
CA ARG A 531 20.36 33.29 13.39
C ARG A 531 20.17 31.78 13.28
N VAL A 532 20.08 31.22 12.08
CA VAL A 532 19.98 29.76 11.90
C VAL A 532 21.17 29.06 12.56
N LEU A 533 22.38 29.61 12.40
CA LEU A 533 23.58 29.07 13.04
C LEU A 533 23.50 29.17 14.57
N ALA A 534 23.05 30.29 15.10
CA ALA A 534 22.94 30.51 16.54
C ALA A 534 21.88 29.60 17.18
N GLU A 535 20.69 29.49 16.59
CA GLU A 535 19.55 28.82 17.21
C GLU A 535 19.48 27.32 16.93
N GLU A 536 19.76 26.88 15.69
CA GLU A 536 19.63 25.46 15.34
C GLU A 536 20.92 24.67 15.55
N PHE A 537 22.06 25.34 15.43
CA PHE A 537 23.38 24.73 15.55
C PHE A 537 24.13 25.16 16.81
N GLY A 538 23.58 26.05 17.64
CA GLY A 538 24.23 26.50 18.87
C GLY A 538 25.57 27.21 18.62
N GLY A 539 25.74 27.82 17.44
CA GLY A 539 27.02 28.40 17.00
C GLY A 539 28.01 27.40 16.40
N ASP A 540 27.71 26.09 16.38
CA ASP A 540 28.60 25.05 15.87
C ASP A 540 28.66 25.05 14.34
N THR A 541 29.67 25.72 13.79
CA THR A 541 29.92 25.82 12.35
C THR A 541 30.32 24.48 11.73
N GLU A 542 30.99 23.60 12.47
CA GLU A 542 31.40 22.29 11.95
C GLU A 542 30.20 21.37 11.78
N ARG A 543 29.21 21.46 12.67
CA ARG A 543 27.96 20.73 12.54
C ARG A 543 27.13 21.20 11.35
N LEU A 544 27.08 22.50 11.09
CA LEU A 544 26.44 23.03 9.88
C LEU A 544 27.18 22.54 8.63
N GLN A 545 28.51 22.59 8.62
CA GLN A 545 29.31 22.11 7.49
C GLN A 545 29.04 20.63 7.19
N ARG A 546 29.08 19.76 8.20
CA ARG A 546 28.79 18.31 8.05
C ARG A 546 27.37 18.06 7.53
N LEU A 547 26.39 18.87 7.92
CA LEU A 547 25.03 18.76 7.41
C LEU A 547 24.96 19.12 5.93
N ILE A 548 25.64 20.19 5.52
CA ILE A 548 25.71 20.65 4.12
C ILE A 548 26.41 19.59 3.26
N GLU A 549 27.54 19.03 3.72
CA GLU A 549 28.25 17.96 3.03
C GLU A 549 27.37 16.72 2.82
N ARG A 550 26.64 16.31 3.86
CA ARG A 550 25.83 15.09 3.82
C ARG A 550 24.53 15.24 3.03
N SER A 551 23.84 16.37 3.20
CA SER A 551 22.49 16.55 2.67
C SER A 551 22.44 17.38 1.39
N ARG A 552 23.49 18.17 1.13
CA ARG A 552 23.55 19.15 0.03
C ARG A 552 22.35 20.10 0.01
N VAL A 553 21.78 20.37 1.18
CA VAL A 553 20.62 21.23 1.36
C VAL A 553 21.01 22.32 2.35
N PHE A 554 20.51 23.52 2.11
CA PHE A 554 20.58 24.62 3.07
C PHE A 554 19.19 25.09 3.46
N ILE A 555 19.08 25.63 4.67
CA ILE A 555 17.90 26.31 5.17
C ILE A 555 18.37 27.65 5.73
N CYS A 556 17.71 28.73 5.33
CA CYS A 556 17.89 30.06 5.92
C CYS A 556 16.55 30.54 6.50
N ARG A 557 16.63 31.24 7.64
CA ARG A 557 15.52 31.88 8.35
C ARG A 557 15.98 33.22 8.89
N TRP A 558 15.06 34.18 8.95
CA TRP A 558 15.31 35.55 9.38
C TRP A 558 14.30 36.10 10.41
N SER A 559 13.49 35.22 11.02
CA SER A 559 12.56 35.54 12.14
C SER A 559 12.99 35.00 13.50
#